data_AF-A0A4P9WC35-F1
#
_entry.id   AF-A0A4P9WC35-F1
#
_cell.length_a   1.000
_cell.length_b   1.000
_cell.length_c   1.000
_cell.angle_alpha   90.00
_cell.angle_beta   90.00
_cell.angle_gamma   90.00
#
_symmetry.space_group_name_H-M   'P 1'
#
loop_
_entity.id
_entity.type
_entity.pdbx_description
1 polymer ?
#
loop_
_entity_poly.entity_id
_entity_poly.type
_entity_poly.pdbx_seq_one_letter_code
_entity_poly.pdbx_strand_id
1 'polypeptide(L)'
;MHVSISLPQRVQPVDDHEDVEMTNGEEAKVVVGPGETVTSDTAFMRGHGTYTEGDSLVASVAGVVERVNKLLSVRPLRTRFNGEIGDVVIGRVTEVVQKRWKLDINARQDAVLLLSSVNLPGGVQRRKSESDELQMRTFFAEGDLVSAEVQTFFADGAASVHTRSAKYGKVRKELLYLPETPHSSTHTP
;
A
#
# COMPACT_ATOMS: atom_id res chain seq x y z
N MET A 1 23.45 48.65 54.35
CA MET A 1 23.00 48.66 52.94
C MET A 1 23.24 47.27 52.39
N HIS A 2 22.16 46.52 52.16
CA HIS A 2 22.20 45.10 51.82
C HIS A 2 22.37 44.95 50.29
N VAL A 3 23.40 44.22 49.86
CA VAL A 3 23.67 43.87 48.46
C VAL A 3 22.96 42.56 48.16
N SER A 4 22.09 42.55 47.15
CA SER A 4 21.37 41.34 46.71
C SER A 4 21.60 41.13 45.22
N ILE A 5 22.16 39.96 44.88
CA ILE A 5 22.46 39.50 43.51
C ILE A 5 21.17 38.98 42.87
N SER A 6 20.88 39.39 41.64
CA SER A 6 19.70 38.97 40.86
C SER A 6 19.99 37.68 40.07
N LEU A 7 19.16 36.65 40.26
CA LEU A 7 19.12 35.45 39.43
C LEU A 7 18.06 35.61 38.31
N PRO A 8 18.31 35.13 37.08
CA PRO A 8 17.31 35.18 36.02
C PRO A 8 16.21 34.11 36.23
N GLN A 9 14.94 34.53 36.20
CA GLN A 9 13.79 33.64 36.34
C GLN A 9 13.33 33.04 34.99
N ARG A 10 13.26 31.71 35.01
CA ARG A 10 12.46 30.73 34.25
C ARG A 10 11.37 31.27 33.31
N VAL A 11 11.49 30.96 32.01
CA VAL A 11 10.47 31.17 30.97
C VAL A 11 9.31 30.16 31.14
N GLN A 12 8.07 30.63 31.08
CA GLN A 12 6.83 29.83 31.12
C GLN A 12 6.38 29.43 29.70
N PRO A 13 5.65 28.31 29.54
CA PRO A 13 5.26 27.79 28.23
C PRO A 13 4.10 28.60 27.63
N VAL A 14 4.11 28.76 26.31
CA VAL A 14 3.09 29.46 25.52
C VAL A 14 2.00 28.45 25.13
N ASP A 15 0.74 28.75 25.44
CA ASP A 15 -0.42 27.94 25.07
C ASP A 15 -0.72 28.11 23.56
N ASP A 16 -0.50 27.04 22.78
CA ASP A 16 -0.78 26.98 21.35
C ASP A 16 -2.27 26.67 21.11
N HIS A 17 -3.09 27.72 20.99
CA HIS A 17 -4.39 27.64 20.33
C HIS A 17 -4.37 28.58 19.11
N GLU A 18 -3.74 28.11 18.03
CA GLU A 18 -3.88 28.71 16.71
C GLU A 18 -4.85 27.87 15.87
N ASP A 19 -6.00 28.46 15.56
CA ASP A 19 -6.90 28.00 14.51
C ASP A 19 -6.16 28.07 13.17
N VAL A 20 -5.73 26.92 12.65
CA VAL A 20 -5.03 26.85 11.36
C VAL A 20 -6.06 26.99 10.23
N GLU A 21 -6.14 28.20 9.67
CA GLU A 21 -6.76 28.44 8.38
C GLU A 21 -6.09 27.56 7.31
N MET A 22 -6.89 26.72 6.64
CA MET A 22 -6.46 25.86 5.55
C MET A 22 -6.16 26.71 4.31
N THR A 23 -4.96 27.30 4.28
CA THR A 23 -4.41 27.90 3.07
C THR A 23 -3.94 26.77 2.16
N ASN A 24 -4.52 26.70 0.97
CA ASN A 24 -4.18 25.75 -0.07
C ASN A 24 -2.83 26.16 -0.68
N GLY A 25 -1.75 25.98 0.07
CA GLY A 25 -0.37 26.21 -0.37
C GLY A 25 0.17 24.93 -1.01
N GLU A 26 0.68 25.04 -2.23
CA GLU A 26 1.52 23.99 -2.82
C GLU A 26 2.77 23.83 -1.95
N GLU A 27 2.72 22.97 -0.94
CA GLU A 27 3.92 22.56 -0.20
C GLU A 27 4.92 22.02 -1.22
N ALA A 28 6.10 22.65 -1.28
CA ALA A 28 7.17 22.21 -2.15
C ALA A 28 7.50 20.75 -1.81
N LYS A 29 7.12 19.84 -2.70
CA LYS A 29 7.36 18.41 -2.55
C LYS A 29 8.86 18.16 -2.57
N VAL A 30 9.43 17.89 -1.40
CA VAL A 30 10.85 17.56 -1.26
C VAL A 30 11.08 16.19 -1.89
N VAL A 31 11.86 16.17 -2.97
CA VAL A 31 12.29 14.93 -3.63
C VAL A 31 13.65 14.54 -3.07
N VAL A 32 13.78 13.29 -2.65
CA VAL A 32 15.01 12.75 -2.08
C VAL A 32 15.51 11.56 -2.89
N GLY A 33 16.84 11.39 -2.91
CA GLY A 33 17.51 10.21 -3.43
C GLY A 33 17.71 9.13 -2.37
N PRO A 34 17.99 7.87 -2.77
CA PRO A 34 18.40 6.84 -1.83
C PRO A 34 19.75 7.23 -1.18
N GLY A 35 19.84 7.09 0.15
CA GLY A 35 21.01 7.47 0.96
C GLY A 35 21.00 8.94 1.42
N GLU A 36 20.00 9.73 1.03
CA GLU A 36 19.89 11.13 1.46
C GLU A 36 19.27 11.24 2.85
N THR A 37 19.86 12.08 3.71
CA THR A 37 19.33 12.35 5.05
C THR A 37 18.06 13.19 4.95
N VAL A 38 16.95 12.62 5.41
CA VAL A 38 15.64 13.29 5.44
C VAL A 38 15.52 14.20 6.66
N THR A 39 15.94 13.72 7.83
CA THR A 39 15.99 14.53 9.06
C THR A 39 17.01 13.95 10.05
N SER A 40 17.53 14.79 10.94
CA SER A 40 18.37 14.35 12.08
C SER A 40 17.64 14.40 13.42
N ASP A 41 16.35 14.72 13.42
CA ASP A 41 15.53 14.73 14.63
C ASP A 41 15.03 13.32 14.98
N THR A 42 15.37 12.86 16.18
CA THR A 42 14.91 11.58 16.75
C THR A 42 13.46 11.59 17.22
N ALA A 43 12.80 12.76 17.19
CA ALA A 43 11.40 12.93 17.57
C ALA A 43 10.41 12.34 16.54
N PHE A 44 10.89 12.02 15.34
CA PHE A 44 10.07 11.49 14.24
C PHE A 44 10.08 9.97 14.20
N MET A 45 8.90 9.41 13.95
CA MET A 45 8.71 7.99 13.67
C MET A 45 9.06 7.70 12.22
N ARG A 46 9.76 6.58 12.00
CA ARG A 46 10.07 6.07 10.66
C ARG A 46 8.86 5.39 10.03
N GLY A 47 8.52 5.82 8.82
CA GLY A 47 7.54 5.19 7.95
C GLY A 47 8.19 4.31 6.88
N HIS A 48 7.43 3.98 5.85
CA HIS A 48 7.93 3.25 4.69
C HIS A 48 8.92 4.12 3.89
N GLY A 49 9.92 3.49 3.27
CA GLY A 49 10.89 4.20 2.44
C GLY A 49 11.99 4.91 3.22
N THR A 50 12.03 4.82 4.56
CA THR A 50 13.10 5.38 5.39
C THR A 50 13.76 4.32 6.27
N TYR A 51 15.03 4.54 6.61
CA TYR A 51 15.77 3.74 7.59
C TYR A 51 16.57 4.69 8.49
N THR A 52 16.92 4.22 9.69
CA THR A 52 17.69 5.00 10.66
C THR A 52 19.16 4.61 10.57
N GLU A 53 20.03 5.60 10.42
CA GLU A 53 21.49 5.44 10.42
C GLU A 53 22.07 6.39 11.47
N GLY A 54 22.48 5.83 12.61
CA GLY A 54 22.81 6.63 13.80
C GLY A 54 21.59 7.38 14.34
N ASP A 55 21.74 8.69 14.55
CA ASP A 55 20.67 9.59 14.99
C ASP A 55 19.90 10.24 13.82
N SER A 56 20.23 9.88 12.58
CA SER A 56 19.63 10.46 11.38
C SER A 56 18.70 9.49 10.67
N LEU A 57 17.59 10.01 10.17
CA LEU A 57 16.64 9.30 9.31
C LEU A 57 17.05 9.50 7.84
N VAL A 58 17.34 8.41 7.15
CA VAL A 58 17.84 8.38 5.78
C VAL A 58 16.81 7.75 4.85
N ALA A 59 16.72 8.25 3.63
CA ALA A 59 15.84 7.71 2.59
C ALA A 59 16.42 6.41 2.02
N SER A 60 15.60 5.37 1.93
CA SER A 60 15.97 4.09 1.28
C SER A 60 15.62 4.06 -0.21
N VAL A 61 14.71 4.92 -0.65
CA VAL A 61 14.16 4.93 -2.01
C VAL A 61 14.12 6.35 -2.57
N ALA A 62 14.22 6.49 -3.90
CA ALA A 62 14.02 7.77 -4.56
C ALA A 62 12.53 8.13 -4.60
N GLY A 63 12.16 9.28 -4.05
CA GLY A 63 10.75 9.62 -3.89
C GLY A 63 10.49 10.98 -3.28
N VAL A 64 9.22 11.26 -3.02
CA VAL A 64 8.78 12.48 -2.34
C VAL A 64 8.67 12.19 -0.84
N VAL A 65 9.21 13.07 0.00
CA VAL A 65 9.05 12.98 1.45
C VAL A 65 7.61 13.33 1.80
N GLU A 66 6.95 12.42 2.51
CA GLU A 66 5.62 12.62 3.08
C GLU A 66 5.73 12.67 4.59
N ARG A 67 5.32 13.80 5.15
CA ARG A 67 5.29 14.03 6.58
C ARG A 67 3.84 14.09 7.04
N VAL A 68 3.45 13.09 7.84
CA VAL A 68 2.11 13.04 8.43
C VAL A 68 2.28 13.03 9.95
N ASN A 69 2.01 14.16 10.59
CA ASN A 69 2.26 14.36 12.02
C ASN A 69 3.73 14.09 12.39
N LYS A 70 3.96 13.06 13.22
CA LYS A 70 5.28 12.60 13.63
C LYS A 70 5.82 11.48 12.74
N LEU A 71 5.09 11.01 11.73
CA LEU A 71 5.53 9.95 10.83
C LEU A 71 6.19 10.55 9.58
N LEU A 72 7.42 10.15 9.29
CA LEU A 72 8.10 10.46 8.03
C LEU A 72 8.23 9.21 7.17
N SER A 73 7.64 9.25 5.97
CA SER A 73 7.78 8.24 4.94
C SER A 73 8.29 8.87 3.64
N VAL A 74 8.91 8.06 2.79
CA VAL A 74 9.27 8.47 1.43
C VAL A 74 8.39 7.70 0.46
N ARG A 75 7.52 8.42 -0.27
CA ARG A 75 6.68 7.83 -1.31
C ARG A 75 7.50 7.69 -2.60
N PRO A 76 7.82 6.47 -3.04
CA PRO A 76 8.63 6.25 -4.23
C PRO A 76 7.92 6.74 -5.50
N LEU A 77 8.70 7.18 -6.49
CA LEU A 77 8.16 7.64 -7.78
C LEU A 77 7.47 6.52 -8.56
N ARG A 78 7.93 5.27 -8.39
CA ARG A 78 7.35 4.07 -8.98
C ARG A 78 7.35 2.95 -7.95
N THR A 79 6.18 2.39 -7.68
CA THR A 79 6.02 1.23 -6.79
C THR A 79 5.15 0.17 -7.44
N ARG A 80 5.34 -1.07 -7.00
CA ARG A 80 4.37 -2.15 -7.21
C ARG A 80 3.13 -1.88 -6.36
N PHE A 81 2.04 -2.57 -6.68
CA PHE A 81 0.81 -2.47 -5.90
C PHE A 81 1.09 -2.93 -4.45
N ASN A 82 0.84 -2.04 -3.49
CA ASN A 82 0.87 -2.32 -2.07
C ASN A 82 -0.55 -2.13 -1.55
N GLY A 83 -1.35 -3.19 -1.63
CA GLY A 83 -2.75 -3.13 -1.23
C GLY A 83 -2.94 -3.10 0.27
N GLU A 84 -4.13 -2.68 0.67
CA GLU A 84 -4.63 -2.77 2.03
C GLU A 84 -5.77 -3.79 2.11
N ILE A 85 -6.15 -4.17 3.34
CA ILE A 85 -7.28 -5.07 3.57
C ILE A 85 -8.56 -4.33 3.16
N GLY A 86 -9.39 -4.97 2.34
CA GLY A 86 -10.61 -4.39 1.79
C GLY A 86 -10.45 -3.81 0.37
N ASP A 87 -9.23 -3.76 -0.16
CA ASP A 87 -9.01 -3.30 -1.53
C ASP A 87 -9.60 -4.28 -2.57
N VAL A 88 -10.22 -3.72 -3.59
CA VAL A 88 -10.72 -4.48 -4.74
C VAL A 88 -9.66 -4.49 -5.83
N VAL A 89 -9.21 -5.69 -6.20
CA VAL A 89 -8.14 -5.89 -7.17
C VAL A 89 -8.61 -6.78 -8.31
N ILE A 90 -8.01 -6.58 -9.48
CA ILE A 90 -8.16 -7.47 -10.63
C ILE A 90 -6.84 -8.20 -10.79
N GLY A 91 -6.89 -9.52 -10.75
CA GLY A 91 -5.73 -10.39 -10.92
C GLY A 91 -5.89 -11.34 -12.09
N ARG A 92 -4.78 -11.68 -12.73
CA ARG A 92 -4.74 -12.71 -13.78
C ARG A 92 -4.30 -14.04 -13.18
N VAL A 93 -5.01 -15.13 -13.47
CA VAL A 93 -4.61 -16.47 -13.02
C VAL A 93 -3.30 -16.86 -13.66
N THR A 94 -2.25 -17.03 -12.85
CA THR A 94 -0.93 -17.49 -13.30
C THR A 94 -0.86 -19.00 -13.31
N GLU A 95 -1.29 -19.63 -12.22
CA GLU A 95 -1.30 -21.08 -12.07
C GLU A 95 -2.44 -21.58 -11.18
N VAL A 96 -2.85 -22.83 -11.43
CA VAL A 96 -3.82 -23.56 -10.62
C VAL A 96 -3.09 -24.63 -9.82
N VAL A 97 -3.07 -24.47 -8.49
CA VAL A 97 -2.45 -25.41 -7.54
C VAL A 97 -3.57 -26.14 -6.78
N GLN A 98 -3.25 -27.25 -6.11
CA GLN A 98 -4.21 -27.99 -5.31
C GLN A 98 -4.90 -27.06 -4.27
N LYS A 99 -6.23 -26.92 -4.39
CA LYS A 99 -7.12 -26.10 -3.54
C LYS A 99 -6.87 -24.58 -3.57
N ARG A 100 -5.99 -24.06 -4.43
CA ARG A 100 -5.77 -22.60 -4.57
C ARG A 100 -5.38 -22.18 -5.98
N TRP A 101 -5.78 -20.98 -6.37
CA TRP A 101 -5.29 -20.30 -7.57
C TRP A 101 -4.28 -19.24 -7.17
N LYS A 102 -3.21 -19.10 -7.96
CA LYS A 102 -2.34 -17.93 -7.91
C LYS A 102 -2.80 -16.89 -8.91
N LEU A 103 -2.83 -15.64 -8.46
CA LEU A 103 -3.29 -14.49 -9.22
C LEU A 103 -2.16 -13.46 -9.26
N ASP A 104 -1.74 -13.04 -10.45
CA ASP A 104 -0.87 -11.88 -10.63
C ASP A 104 -1.71 -10.60 -10.50
N ILE A 105 -1.43 -9.84 -9.44
CA ILE A 105 -2.04 -8.53 -9.14
C ILE A 105 -1.01 -7.38 -9.24
N ASN A 106 0.14 -7.62 -9.86
CA ASN A 106 1.27 -6.67 -9.93
C ASN A 106 1.76 -6.18 -8.55
N ALA A 107 1.61 -7.01 -7.51
CA ALA A 107 2.19 -6.80 -6.19
C ALA A 107 3.62 -7.35 -6.13
N ARG A 108 4.22 -7.35 -4.94
CA ARG A 108 5.53 -7.98 -4.70
C ARG A 108 5.49 -9.51 -4.88
N GLN A 109 4.34 -10.11 -4.60
CA GLN A 109 4.09 -11.55 -4.70
C GLN A 109 2.71 -11.80 -5.32
N ASP A 110 2.52 -12.98 -5.88
CA ASP A 110 1.23 -13.43 -6.39
C ASP A 110 0.21 -13.51 -5.24
N ALA A 111 -1.01 -13.04 -5.50
CA ALA A 111 -2.12 -13.22 -4.60
C ALA A 111 -2.63 -14.67 -4.65
N VAL A 112 -3.16 -15.13 -3.53
CA VAL A 112 -3.69 -16.49 -3.37
C VAL A 112 -5.20 -16.42 -3.23
N LEU A 113 -5.91 -17.04 -4.17
CA LEU A 113 -7.35 -17.28 -4.09
C LEU A 113 -7.59 -18.73 -3.69
N LEU A 114 -8.09 -18.93 -2.47
CA LEU A 114 -8.43 -20.27 -1.99
C LEU A 114 -9.73 -20.76 -2.63
N LEU A 115 -9.81 -22.06 -2.94
CA LEU A 115 -11.08 -22.72 -3.30
C LEU A 115 -12.14 -22.50 -2.23
N SER A 116 -11.72 -22.33 -0.97
CA SER A 116 -12.64 -22.05 0.11
C SER A 116 -13.33 -20.68 0.04
N SER A 117 -12.73 -19.75 -0.71
CA SER A 117 -13.04 -18.33 -0.72
C SER A 117 -13.72 -17.88 -2.02
N VAL A 118 -14.14 -18.85 -2.84
CA VAL A 118 -14.87 -18.64 -4.09
C VAL A 118 -16.31 -19.10 -3.94
N ASN A 119 -17.24 -18.34 -4.54
CA ASN A 119 -18.61 -18.79 -4.72
C ASN A 119 -18.71 -19.68 -5.95
N LEU A 120 -19.05 -20.95 -5.73
CA LEU A 120 -19.31 -21.88 -6.82
C LEU A 120 -20.68 -21.55 -7.46
N PRO A 121 -20.80 -21.59 -8.79
CA PRO A 121 -22.08 -21.42 -9.48
C PRO A 121 -23.07 -22.50 -9.00
N GLY A 122 -24.16 -22.05 -8.36
CA GLY A 122 -25.13 -22.95 -7.74
C GLY A 122 -25.79 -22.39 -6.47
N GLY A 123 -25.24 -21.34 -5.86
CA GLY A 123 -25.90 -20.52 -4.81
C GLY A 123 -26.25 -21.25 -3.50
N VAL A 124 -26.09 -22.56 -3.44
CA VAL A 124 -26.23 -23.37 -2.24
C VAL A 124 -24.85 -23.43 -1.59
N GLN A 125 -24.80 -23.19 -0.29
CA GLN A 125 -23.68 -23.55 0.58
C GLN A 125 -23.53 -25.09 0.60
N ARG A 126 -23.23 -25.71 -0.55
CA ARG A 126 -22.93 -27.14 -0.65
C ARG A 126 -21.66 -27.38 0.16
N ARG A 127 -21.65 -28.47 0.93
CA ARG A 127 -20.40 -28.98 1.50
C ARG A 127 -19.44 -29.17 0.32
N LYS A 128 -18.32 -28.45 0.34
CA LYS A 128 -17.27 -28.51 -0.69
C LYS A 128 -16.93 -29.97 -0.91
N SER A 129 -17.22 -30.46 -2.11
CA SER A 129 -17.05 -31.87 -2.44
C SER A 129 -15.68 -32.09 -3.06
N GLU A 130 -15.08 -33.26 -2.89
CA GLU A 130 -13.81 -33.63 -3.53
C GLU A 130 -13.88 -33.52 -5.07
N SER A 131 -15.09 -33.58 -5.66
CA SER A 131 -15.30 -33.33 -7.09
C SER A 131 -14.94 -31.90 -7.52
N ASP A 132 -15.10 -30.91 -6.64
CA ASP A 132 -14.85 -29.50 -6.97
C ASP A 132 -13.34 -29.23 -7.06
N GLU A 133 -12.51 -30.00 -6.34
CA GLU A 133 -11.05 -29.93 -6.41
C GLU A 133 -10.54 -30.40 -7.77
N LEU A 134 -11.18 -31.40 -8.38
CA LEU A 134 -10.86 -31.87 -9.73
C LEU A 134 -11.28 -30.87 -10.82
N GLN A 135 -12.35 -30.11 -10.57
CA GLN A 135 -12.95 -29.18 -11.55
C GLN A 135 -12.46 -27.74 -11.39
N MET A 136 -11.42 -27.49 -10.59
CA MET A 136 -10.89 -26.14 -10.37
C MET A 136 -10.54 -25.40 -11.68
N ARG A 137 -9.96 -26.12 -12.65
CA ARG A 137 -9.61 -25.57 -13.97
C ARG A 137 -10.82 -25.15 -14.81
N THR A 138 -12.01 -25.67 -14.52
CA THR A 138 -13.25 -25.31 -15.22
C THR A 138 -13.79 -23.95 -14.76
N PHE A 139 -13.54 -23.57 -13.49
CA PHE A 139 -13.98 -22.28 -12.95
C PHE A 139 -13.04 -21.14 -13.37
N PHE A 140 -11.75 -21.32 -13.08
CA PHE A 140 -10.69 -20.38 -13.42
C PHE A 140 -9.53 -21.15 -14.03
N ALA A 141 -9.28 -20.87 -15.31
CA ALA A 141 -8.15 -21.37 -16.05
C ALA A 141 -6.99 -20.35 -16.02
N GLU A 142 -5.79 -20.84 -16.31
CA GLU A 142 -4.61 -20.00 -16.49
C GLU A 142 -4.87 -18.94 -17.57
N GLY A 143 -4.59 -17.68 -17.26
CA GLY A 143 -4.87 -16.54 -18.12
C GLY A 143 -6.22 -15.86 -17.93
N ASP A 144 -7.14 -16.42 -17.14
CA ASP A 144 -8.39 -15.75 -16.82
C ASP A 144 -8.16 -14.52 -15.92
N LEU A 145 -8.95 -13.47 -16.13
CA LEU A 145 -9.01 -12.31 -15.23
C LEU A 145 -10.08 -12.54 -14.16
N VAL A 146 -9.73 -12.23 -12.91
CA VAL A 146 -10.58 -12.41 -11.75
C VAL A 146 -10.59 -11.12 -10.94
N SER A 147 -11.79 -10.60 -10.68
CA SER A 147 -11.98 -9.52 -9.70
C SER A 147 -12.18 -10.14 -8.32
N ALA A 148 -11.40 -9.69 -7.35
CA ALA A 148 -11.44 -10.18 -5.97
C ALA A 148 -11.13 -9.06 -4.98
N GLU A 149 -11.47 -9.29 -3.71
CA GLU A 149 -11.17 -8.38 -2.61
C GLU A 149 -10.04 -8.94 -1.75
N VAL A 150 -9.13 -8.08 -1.31
CA VAL A 150 -8.05 -8.43 -0.39
C VAL A 150 -8.62 -8.67 1.00
N GLN A 151 -8.55 -9.91 1.47
CA GLN A 151 -9.07 -10.31 2.77
C GLN A 151 -8.04 -10.09 3.89
N THR A 152 -6.83 -10.61 3.68
CA THR A 152 -5.73 -10.58 4.65
C THR A 152 -4.41 -10.66 3.92
N PHE A 153 -3.33 -10.25 4.59
CA PHE A 153 -1.96 -10.54 4.14
C PHE A 153 -1.40 -11.71 4.93
N PHE A 154 -0.68 -12.59 4.23
CA PHE A 154 0.12 -13.63 4.86
C PHE A 154 1.39 -13.04 5.44
N ALA A 155 2.08 -13.79 6.32
CA ALA A 155 3.32 -13.34 6.96
C ALA A 155 4.47 -13.12 5.98
N ASP A 156 4.42 -13.75 4.80
CA ASP A 156 5.36 -13.53 3.69
C ASP A 156 5.05 -12.25 2.90
N GLY A 157 3.88 -11.63 3.11
CA GLY A 157 3.41 -10.47 2.36
C GLY A 157 2.56 -10.82 1.13
N ALA A 158 2.24 -12.09 0.89
CA ALA A 158 1.28 -12.46 -0.14
C ALA A 158 -0.15 -12.05 0.26
N ALA A 159 -0.94 -11.56 -0.69
CA ALA A 159 -2.32 -11.19 -0.45
C ALA A 159 -3.23 -12.43 -0.54
N SER A 160 -4.03 -12.68 0.48
CA SER A 160 -5.15 -13.64 0.42
C SER A 160 -6.38 -12.91 -0.07
N VAL A 161 -6.95 -13.37 -1.18
CA VAL A 161 -8.13 -12.74 -1.80
C VAL A 161 -9.36 -13.65 -1.77
N HIS A 162 -10.54 -13.05 -1.85
CA HIS A 162 -11.80 -13.79 -1.93
C HIS A 162 -12.80 -13.19 -2.92
N THR A 163 -13.70 -14.04 -3.42
CA THR A 163 -14.79 -13.68 -4.34
C THR A 163 -16.15 -14.04 -3.76
N ARG A 164 -16.33 -13.85 -2.44
CA ARG A 164 -17.56 -14.19 -1.70
C ARG A 164 -18.78 -13.34 -2.06
N SER A 165 -18.62 -12.23 -2.75
CA SER A 165 -19.74 -11.39 -3.20
C SER A 165 -20.05 -11.65 -4.67
N ALA A 166 -21.33 -11.56 -5.06
CA ALA A 166 -21.75 -11.72 -6.46
C ALA A 166 -21.18 -10.65 -7.42
N LYS A 167 -20.69 -9.52 -6.87
CA LYS A 167 -19.95 -8.48 -7.60
C LYS A 167 -18.56 -8.94 -8.07
N TYR A 168 -18.01 -9.98 -7.45
CA TYR A 168 -16.66 -10.49 -7.70
C TYR A 168 -16.70 -11.83 -8.41
N GLY A 169 -15.68 -12.12 -9.21
CA GLY A 169 -15.63 -13.33 -10.01
C GLY A 169 -14.85 -13.16 -11.30
N LYS A 170 -15.07 -14.08 -12.24
CA LYS A 170 -14.40 -14.10 -13.53
C LYS A 170 -14.83 -12.89 -14.36
N VAL A 171 -13.86 -12.04 -14.71
CA VAL A 171 -14.07 -10.89 -15.59
C VAL A 171 -14.15 -11.40 -17.03
N ARG A 172 -15.29 -11.16 -17.69
CA ARG A 172 -15.43 -11.43 -19.13
C ARG A 172 -14.74 -10.31 -19.91
N LYS A 173 -14.27 -10.63 -21.12
CA LYS A 173 -13.53 -9.72 -22.01
C LYS A 173 -14.36 -8.49 -22.38
N GLU A 174 -14.39 -7.51 -21.50
CA GLU A 174 -14.60 -6.12 -21.84
C GLU A 174 -13.33 -5.38 -21.47
N LEU A 175 -12.93 -4.49 -22.37
CA LEU A 175 -11.67 -3.79 -22.44
C LEU A 175 -11.15 -3.32 -21.06
N LEU A 176 -9.96 -3.76 -20.66
CA LEU A 176 -9.24 -3.18 -19.52
C LEU A 176 -8.46 -1.96 -20.01
N TYR A 177 -8.97 -0.76 -19.75
CA TYR A 177 -8.28 0.48 -20.06
C TYR A 177 -7.23 0.77 -18.98
N LEU A 178 -5.95 0.70 -19.34
CA LEU A 178 -4.87 1.23 -18.52
C LEU A 178 -4.55 2.63 -19.05
N PRO A 179 -4.89 3.72 -18.34
CA PRO A 179 -4.43 5.04 -18.72
C PRO A 179 -2.90 5.04 -18.69
N GLU A 180 -2.28 5.33 -19.83
CA GLU A 180 -0.85 5.58 -19.88
C GLU A 180 -0.54 6.78 -18.96
N THR A 181 0.44 6.61 -18.07
CA THR A 181 0.95 7.72 -17.27
C THR A 181 1.59 8.73 -18.23
N PRO A 182 1.21 10.01 -18.21
CA PRO A 182 1.79 11.00 -19.10
C PRO A 182 3.28 11.10 -18.82
N HIS A 183 4.10 10.66 -19.77
CA HIS A 183 5.53 10.93 -19.78
C HIS A 183 5.70 12.43 -20.06
N SER A 184 6.20 13.20 -19.09
CA SER A 184 6.67 14.56 -19.37
C SER A 184 7.93 14.46 -20.23
N SER A 185 7.75 14.55 -21.55
CA SER A 185 8.86 14.70 -22.49
C SER A 185 9.53 16.04 -22.19
N THR A 186 10.69 15.99 -21.54
CA THR A 186 11.58 17.14 -21.39
C THR A 186 12.13 17.51 -22.76
N HIS A 187 11.54 18.56 -23.33
CA HIS A 187 12.05 19.26 -24.49
C HIS A 187 13.41 19.86 -24.10
N THR A 188 14.51 19.37 -24.68
CA THR A 188 15.82 20.02 -24.57
C THR A 188 16.14 20.63 -25.94
N PRO A 189 16.40 21.94 -26.03
CA PRO A 189 16.91 22.57 -27.25
C PRO A 189 18.40 22.26 -27.48
#